data_AF-A0A3D1VL05-F1
#
_entry.id   AF-A0A3D1VL05-F1
#
_cell.length_a   1.000
_cell.length_b   1.000
_cell.length_c   1.000
_cell.angle_alpha   90.00
_cell.angle_beta   90.00
_cell.angle_gamma   90.00
#
_symmetry.space_group_name_H-M   'P 1'
#
loop_
_entity.id
_entity.type
_entity.pdbx_description
1 polymer ?
#
loop_
_entity_poly.entity_id
_entity_poly.type
_entity_poly.pdbx_seq_one_letter_code
_entity_poly.pdbx_strand_id
1 'polypeptide(L)' 'LSHNPCNLCPRNCGVNREDREGYCHTKRGIFVSYAGLHHYEEPMICAPSGS' A
#
# COMPACT_ATOMS: atom_id res chain seq x y z
N LEU A 1 -13.44 -17.36 0.22
CA LEU A 1 -13.37 -16.26 -0.77
C LEU A 1 -12.86 -15.02 -0.03
N SER A 2 -11.64 -14.58 -0.31
CA SER A 2 -11.05 -13.40 0.36
C SER A 2 -11.69 -12.13 -0.18
N HIS A 3 -12.38 -11.39 0.68
CA HIS A 3 -12.95 -10.09 0.32
C HIS A 3 -11.87 -9.01 0.54
N ASN A 4 -11.18 -8.60 -0.52
CA ASN A 4 -10.12 -7.58 -0.50
C ASN A 4 -10.56 -6.30 -1.25
N PRO A 5 -11.51 -5.51 -0.70
CA PRO A 5 -11.99 -4.30 -1.36
C PRO A 5 -10.90 -3.21 -1.34
N CYS A 6 -10.64 -2.61 -2.50
CA CYS A 6 -9.71 -1.50 -2.61
C CYS A 6 -10.24 -0.21 -1.94
N ASN A 7 -9.52 0.26 -0.91
CA ASN A 7 -9.72 1.56 -0.25
C ASN A 7 -8.64 2.61 -0.58
N LEU A 8 -7.64 2.25 -1.40
CA LEU A 8 -6.54 3.14 -1.78
C LEU A 8 -6.89 4.11 -2.92
N CYS A 9 -7.99 3.85 -3.63
CA CYS A 9 -8.44 4.72 -4.72
C CYS A 9 -9.09 5.99 -4.13
N PRO A 10 -8.81 7.20 -4.65
CA PRO A 10 -9.48 8.43 -4.22
C PRO A 10 -11.01 8.39 -4.36
N ARG A 11 -11.50 7.53 -5.26
CA ARG A 11 -12.92 7.32 -5.52
C ARG A 11 -13.50 6.13 -4.74
N ASN A 12 -12.74 5.57 -3.80
CA ASN A 12 -13.08 4.41 -2.98
C ASN A 12 -13.74 3.28 -3.79
N CYS A 13 -13.07 2.85 -4.86
CA CYS A 13 -13.67 2.00 -5.88
C CYS A 13 -14.12 0.61 -5.40
N GLY A 14 -13.62 0.12 -4.26
CA GLY A 14 -14.08 -1.13 -3.63
C GLY A 14 -13.81 -2.41 -4.42
N VAL A 15 -13.14 -2.31 -5.58
CA VAL A 15 -12.86 -3.48 -6.43
C VAL A 15 -11.83 -4.40 -5.78
N ASN A 16 -11.95 -5.69 -6.03
CA ASN A 16 -10.86 -6.62 -5.79
C ASN A 16 -9.81 -6.48 -6.90
N ARG A 17 -8.62 -5.99 -6.57
CA ARG A 17 -7.54 -5.76 -7.55
C ARG A 17 -6.85 -7.05 -8.03
N GLU A 18 -7.18 -8.19 -7.43
CA GLU A 18 -6.80 -9.51 -7.93
C GLU A 18 -7.59 -9.89 -9.19
N ASP A 19 -8.84 -9.42 -9.28
CA ASP A 19 -9.78 -9.85 -10.31
C ASP A 19 -9.93 -8.82 -11.43
N ARG A 20 -9.90 -7.52 -11.09
CA ARG A 20 -10.15 -6.43 -12.05
C ARG A 20 -9.49 -5.11 -11.66
N GLU A 21 -9.26 -4.28 -12.68
CA GLU A 21 -8.82 -2.90 -12.49
C GLU A 21 -9.99 -2.00 -12.05
N GLY A 22 -9.68 -1.04 -11.17
CA GLY A 22 -10.60 -0.01 -10.71
C GLY A 22 -10.46 1.30 -11.50
N TYR A 23 -11.21 2.32 -11.09
CA TYR A 23 -11.21 3.63 -11.75
C TYR A 23 -9.83 4.32 -11.77
N CYS A 24 -8.95 4.03 -10.81
CA CYS A 24 -7.59 4.59 -10.80
C CYS A 24 -6.63 3.88 -11.76
N HIS A 25 -7.06 2.80 -12.44
CA HIS A 25 -6.24 2.00 -13.36
C HIS A 25 -4.91 1.50 -12.76
N THR A 26 -4.80 1.51 -11.44
CA THR A 26 -3.65 0.95 -10.72
C THR A 26 -3.75 -0.57 -10.75
N LYS A 27 -2.63 -1.22 -11.04
CA LYS A 27 -2.49 -2.68 -10.99
C LYS A 27 -2.68 -3.21 -9.55
N ARG A 28 -2.66 -4.53 -9.40
CA ARG A 28 -2.69 -5.24 -8.10
C ARG A 28 -1.67 -4.70 -7.08
N GLY A 29 -0.45 -4.41 -7.53
CA GLY A 29 0.61 -3.88 -6.69
C GLY A 29 0.48 -2.39 -6.40
N ILE A 30 1.08 -1.96 -5.29
CA ILE A 30 1.18 -0.54 -4.92
C ILE A 30 2.48 0.02 -5.52
N PHE A 31 2.39 1.21 -6.11
CA PHE A 31 3.55 1.98 -6.52
C PHE A 31 3.85 3.02 -5.45
N VAL A 32 5.05 2.94 -4.87
CA VAL A 32 5.53 3.88 -3.87
C VAL A 32 6.64 4.70 -4.50
N SER A 33 6.54 6.03 -4.47
CA SER A 33 7.54 6.94 -5.03
C SER A 33 8.78 7.08 -4.13
N TYR A 34 8.59 6.93 -2.82
CA TYR A 34 9.65 7.01 -1.83
C TYR A 34 9.30 6.20 -0.58
N ALA A 35 10.24 5.36 -0.14
CA ALA A 35 10.13 4.59 1.09
C ALA A 35 11.40 4.81 1.91
N GLY A 36 11.46 5.96 2.57
CA GLY A 36 12.57 6.34 3.43
C GLY A 36 12.11 7.31 4.52
N LEU A 37 13.02 7.59 5.43
CA LEU A 37 12.83 8.50 6.55
C LEU A 37 12.79 9.94 6.03
N HIS A 38 11.87 10.73 6.57
CA HIS A 38 11.95 12.18 6.39
C HIS A 38 13.20 12.72 7.09
N HIS A 39 13.62 13.93 6.71
CA HIS A 39 14.72 14.59 7.41
C HIS A 39 14.40 14.67 8.91
N TYR A 40 15.35 14.20 9.73
CA TYR A 40 15.26 14.15 11.19
C TYR A 40 14.30 13.09 11.76
N GLU A 41 13.74 12.22 10.92
CA GLU A 41 13.06 11.02 11.40
C GLU A 41 14.10 9.98 11.84
N GLU A 42 13.90 9.45 13.04
CA GLU A 42 14.79 8.44 13.61
C GLU A 42 14.72 7.15 12.77
N PRO A 43 15.85 6.50 12.47
CA PRO A 43 15.80 5.21 11.80
C PRO A 43 15.05 4.19 12.64
N MET A 44 14.32 3.30 11.97
CA MET A 44 13.60 2.22 12.63
C MET A 44 14.60 1.43 13.50
N ILE A 45 14.56 1.65 14.82
CA ILE A 45 15.39 0.93 15.79
C ILE A 45 14.76 -0.44 16.04
N CYS A 46 14.83 -1.30 15.03
CA CYS A 46 14.44 -2.69 15.16
C CYS A 46 15.63 -3.55 14.75
N ALA A 47 16.34 -4.08 15.74
CA ALA A 47 17.28 -5.17 15.52
C ALA A 47 16.52 -6.33 14.82
N PRO A 48 17.19 -7.15 13.99
CA PRO A 48 16.55 -8.25 13.25
C PRO A 48 15.83 -9.29 14.14
N SER A 49 15.99 -9.22 15.45
CA SER A 49 15.38 -10.08 16.46
C SER A 49 14.45 -9.36 17.46
N GLY A 50 13.96 -8.16 17.16
CA GLY A 50 13.09 -7.42 18.08
C GLY A 50 13.77 -7.04 19.41
N SER A 51 13.08 -6.24 20.23
CA SER A 51 13.49 -5.95 21.61
C SER A 51 12.97 -6.99 22.59
#